data_AF-D3DEK2-F1
#
_entry.id   AF-D3DEK2-F1
#
_cell.length_a   1.000
_cell.length_b   1.000
_cell.length_c   1.000
_cell.angle_alpha   90.00
_cell.angle_beta   90.00
_cell.angle_gamma   90.00
#
_symmetry.space_group_name_H-M   'P 1'
#
loop_
_entity.id
_entity.type
_entity.pdbx_description
1 polymer ?
#
loop_
_entity_poly.entity_id
_entity_poly.type
_entity_poly.pdbx_seq_one_letter_code
_entity_poly.pdbx_strand_id
1 'polypeptide(L)'
;MGGFSSMTYYMRNEMVEVLQQDYIKTARSKGLSESAIIFKHSFRNASIPILSIIVPSILGLISSSFIIETFFSVPGTASLLVAAIQRNEVNMLAFQVLFFSSLGFLLQILLDFIYTLVDPRIRLAEANSFIFIRWIHNSIVRNKTKKLWALVNETNAYVLSKDKDQSLIDSIKDNNDLSKHKVVVDKKFGLPTNIEYLILEGRLYKLEKALG
;
A
#
# COMPACT_ATOMS: atom_id res chain seq x y z
N MET A 1 -10.53 -37.90 12.68
CA MET A 1 -10.26 -38.48 11.34
C MET A 1 -10.25 -37.33 10.35
N GLY A 2 -9.12 -36.85 9.80
CA GLY A 2 -9.23 -35.93 8.66
C GLY A 2 -8.21 -34.81 8.42
N GLY A 3 -7.12 -34.64 9.18
CA GLY A 3 -6.18 -33.51 8.94
C GLY A 3 -5.56 -33.51 7.53
N PHE A 4 -5.01 -34.65 7.10
CA PHE A 4 -4.47 -34.79 5.74
C PHE A 4 -5.57 -34.92 4.68
N SER A 5 -6.69 -35.55 5.02
CA SER A 5 -7.81 -35.72 4.08
C SER A 5 -8.47 -34.39 3.73
N SER A 6 -8.66 -33.49 4.70
CA SER A 6 -9.20 -32.16 4.45
C SER A 6 -8.22 -31.34 3.62
N MET A 7 -6.93 -31.41 3.94
CA MET A 7 -5.87 -30.75 3.17
C MET A 7 -5.85 -31.19 1.70
N THR A 8 -5.97 -32.49 1.43
CA THR A 8 -6.06 -33.03 0.07
C THR A 8 -7.33 -32.57 -0.64
N TYR A 9 -8.47 -32.56 0.06
CA TYR A 9 -9.73 -32.07 -0.50
C TYR A 9 -9.65 -30.59 -0.89
N TYR A 10 -9.13 -29.74 -0.01
CA TYR A 10 -8.89 -28.32 -0.29
C TYR A 10 -7.94 -28.14 -1.48
N MET A 11 -6.77 -28.81 -1.48
CA MET A 11 -5.82 -28.76 -2.59
C MET A 11 -6.45 -29.18 -3.92
N ARG A 12 -7.26 -30.24 -3.91
CA ARG A 12 -7.94 -30.70 -5.12
C ARG A 12 -8.91 -29.66 -5.66
N ASN A 13 -9.72 -29.04 -4.80
CA ASN A 13 -10.69 -28.04 -5.21
C ASN A 13 -9.99 -26.79 -5.78
N GLU A 14 -8.96 -26.30 -5.09
CA GLU A 14 -8.18 -25.15 -5.57
C GLU A 14 -7.49 -25.41 -6.91
N MET A 15 -6.93 -26.61 -7.10
CA MET A 15 -6.36 -27.01 -8.39
C MET A 15 -7.41 -27.03 -9.50
N VAL A 16 -8.64 -27.49 -9.21
CA VAL A 16 -9.74 -27.52 -10.18
C VAL A 16 -10.19 -26.10 -10.56
N GLU A 17 -10.24 -25.17 -9.60
CA GLU A 17 -10.56 -23.76 -9.87
C GLU A 17 -9.48 -23.09 -10.72
N VAL A 18 -8.21 -23.28 -10.35
CA VAL A 18 -7.07 -22.71 -11.08
C VAL A 18 -7.00 -23.23 -12.52
N LEU A 19 -7.27 -24.52 -12.75
CA LEU A 19 -7.28 -25.11 -14.10
C LEU A 19 -8.39 -24.56 -15.01
N GLN A 20 -9.46 -24.00 -14.44
CA GLN A 20 -10.56 -23.40 -15.22
C GLN A 20 -10.29 -21.95 -15.65
N GLN A 21 -9.22 -21.33 -15.14
CA GLN A 21 -8.89 -19.94 -15.42
C GLN A 21 -8.43 -19.72 -16.88
N ASP A 22 -8.75 -18.56 -17.45
CA ASP A 22 -8.57 -18.30 -18.89
C ASP A 22 -7.10 -18.25 -19.34
N TYR A 23 -6.15 -17.95 -18.45
CA TYR A 23 -4.73 -18.02 -18.80
C TYR A 23 -4.25 -19.47 -18.97
N ILE A 24 -4.90 -20.46 -18.33
CA ILE A 24 -4.61 -21.88 -18.56
C ILE A 24 -5.11 -22.31 -19.93
N LYS A 25 -6.31 -21.87 -20.34
CA LYS A 25 -6.84 -22.11 -21.70
C LYS A 25 -5.92 -21.49 -22.75
N THR A 26 -5.38 -20.30 -22.47
CA THR A 26 -4.40 -19.63 -23.34
C THR A 26 -3.06 -20.37 -23.37
N ALA A 27 -2.63 -20.95 -22.24
CA ALA A 27 -1.42 -21.77 -22.20
C ALA A 27 -1.59 -23.06 -23.04
N ARG A 28 -2.76 -23.68 -22.99
CA ARG A 28 -3.11 -24.85 -23.83
C ARG A 28 -3.13 -24.50 -25.31
N SER A 29 -3.73 -23.37 -25.71
CA SER A 29 -3.76 -22.95 -27.12
C SER A 29 -2.37 -22.61 -27.67
N LYS A 30 -1.42 -22.25 -26.80
CA LYS A 30 0.00 -22.08 -27.14
C LYS A 30 0.79 -23.40 -27.25
N GLY A 31 0.16 -24.55 -27.01
CA GLY A 31 0.79 -25.87 -27.14
C GLY A 31 1.69 -26.27 -25.98
N LEU A 32 1.55 -25.65 -24.80
CA LEU A 32 2.28 -26.07 -23.60
C LEU A 32 1.86 -27.48 -23.15
N SER A 33 2.82 -28.30 -22.72
CA SER A 33 2.53 -29.63 -22.19
C SER A 33 1.74 -29.55 -20.88
N GLU A 34 0.84 -30.51 -20.65
CA GLU A 34 0.02 -30.56 -19.41
C GLU A 34 0.90 -30.56 -18.14
N SER A 35 2.04 -31.25 -18.16
CA SER A 35 2.99 -31.23 -17.03
C SER A 35 3.55 -29.83 -16.76
N ALA A 36 3.88 -29.06 -17.81
CA ALA A 36 4.34 -27.68 -17.63
C ALA A 36 3.22 -26.79 -17.08
N ILE A 37 1.99 -26.97 -17.54
CA ILE A 37 0.82 -26.23 -17.06
C ILE A 37 0.60 -26.54 -15.57
N ILE A 38 0.58 -27.82 -15.18
CA ILE A 38 0.33 -28.24 -13.80
C ILE A 38 1.41 -27.71 -12.85
N PHE A 39 2.70 -27.99 -13.10
CA PHE A 39 3.75 -27.66 -12.14
C PHE A 39 4.17 -26.18 -12.17
N LYS A 40 4.16 -25.53 -13.35
CA LYS A 40 4.67 -24.16 -13.50
C LYS A 40 3.58 -23.08 -13.39
N HIS A 41 2.34 -23.39 -13.74
CA HIS A 41 1.26 -22.41 -13.78
C HIS A 41 0.16 -22.69 -12.77
N SER A 42 -0.32 -23.92 -12.65
CA SER A 42 -1.43 -24.24 -11.76
C SER A 42 -0.99 -24.41 -10.30
N PHE A 43 0.04 -25.20 -10.03
CA PHE A 43 0.47 -25.54 -8.67
C PHE A 43 0.91 -24.31 -7.86
N ARG A 44 1.69 -23.40 -8.47
CA ARG A 44 2.13 -22.17 -7.80
C ARG A 44 0.96 -21.24 -7.44
N ASN A 45 -0.09 -21.21 -8.26
CA ASN A 45 -1.27 -20.38 -7.98
C ASN A 45 -2.22 -21.08 -7.00
N ALA A 46 -2.36 -22.40 -7.07
CA ALA A 46 -3.18 -23.21 -6.16
C ALA A 46 -2.54 -23.41 -4.77
N SER A 47 -1.24 -23.17 -4.62
CA SER A 47 -0.56 -23.29 -3.31
C SER A 47 -0.84 -22.13 -2.37
N ILE A 48 -1.39 -21.01 -2.86
CA ILE A 48 -1.63 -19.80 -2.05
C ILE A 48 -2.62 -20.10 -0.90
N PRO A 49 -3.84 -20.64 -1.16
CA PRO A 49 -4.79 -21.02 -0.10
C PRO A 49 -4.28 -22.08 0.87
N ILE A 50 -3.41 -22.98 0.39
CA ILE A 50 -2.90 -24.11 1.17
C ILE A 50 -1.95 -23.64 2.24
N LEU A 51 -1.08 -22.68 1.89
CA LEU A 51 -0.25 -22.02 2.88
C LEU A 51 -1.13 -21.43 3.99
N SER A 52 -2.29 -20.84 3.67
CA SER A 52 -3.24 -20.29 4.66
C SER A 52 -3.83 -21.32 5.61
N ILE A 53 -3.74 -22.60 5.28
CA ILE A 53 -4.23 -23.70 6.13
C ILE A 53 -3.08 -24.38 6.89
N ILE A 54 -1.94 -24.66 6.23
CA ILE A 54 -0.77 -25.30 6.87
C ILE A 54 -0.28 -24.44 8.03
N VAL A 55 -0.28 -23.14 7.82
CA VAL A 55 0.41 -22.19 8.66
C VAL A 55 -0.23 -22.06 10.06
N PRO A 56 -1.54 -21.77 10.19
CA PRO A 56 -2.21 -21.84 11.49
C PRO A 56 -2.18 -23.23 12.11
N SER A 57 -2.14 -24.29 11.29
CA SER A 57 -2.07 -25.66 11.78
C SER A 57 -0.78 -25.92 12.55
N ILE A 58 0.37 -25.42 12.07
CA ILE A 58 1.65 -25.54 12.76
C ILE A 58 1.62 -24.78 14.11
N LEU A 59 1.05 -23.57 14.15
CA LEU A 59 0.87 -22.83 15.39
C LEU A 59 -0.04 -23.59 16.37
N GLY A 60 -1.10 -24.21 15.84
CA GLY A 60 -2.00 -25.08 16.59
C GLY A 60 -1.30 -26.30 17.20
N LEU A 61 -0.24 -26.83 16.57
CA LEU A 61 0.54 -27.93 17.12
C LEU A 61 1.27 -27.53 18.42
N ILE A 62 1.76 -26.30 18.51
CA ILE A 62 2.41 -25.78 19.74
C ILE A 62 1.40 -25.79 20.89
N SER A 63 0.19 -25.26 20.67
CA SER A 63 -0.88 -25.29 21.67
C SER A 63 -1.33 -26.72 22.00
N SER A 64 -1.36 -27.61 21.01
CA SER A 64 -1.70 -29.01 21.20
C SER A 64 -0.63 -29.79 21.97
N SER A 65 0.63 -29.31 21.94
CA SER A 65 1.74 -29.86 22.73
C SER A 65 1.43 -29.85 24.23
N PHE A 66 0.71 -28.83 24.70
CA PHE A 66 0.42 -28.70 26.14
C PHE A 66 -0.46 -29.84 26.66
N ILE A 67 -1.42 -30.28 25.84
CA ILE A 67 -2.28 -31.42 26.17
C ILE A 67 -1.48 -32.71 26.24
N ILE A 68 -0.60 -32.97 25.27
CA ILE A 68 0.20 -34.21 25.26
C ILE A 68 1.22 -34.23 26.41
N GLU A 69 1.85 -33.10 26.74
CA GLU A 69 2.77 -32.98 27.89
C GLU A 69 2.05 -33.35 29.19
N THR A 70 0.84 -32.83 29.36
CA THR A 70 0.01 -33.10 30.55
C THR A 70 -0.45 -34.56 30.60
N PHE A 71 -0.92 -35.12 29.48
CA PHE A 71 -1.44 -36.49 29.42
C PHE A 71 -0.35 -37.54 29.67
N PHE A 72 0.82 -37.36 29.05
CA PHE A 72 1.95 -38.29 29.19
C PHE A 72 2.85 -37.98 30.40
N SER A 73 2.53 -36.98 31.21
CA SER A 73 3.35 -36.54 32.36
C SER A 73 4.81 -36.27 32.00
N VAL A 74 5.07 -35.82 30.76
CA VAL A 74 6.41 -35.45 30.31
C VAL A 74 6.72 -34.04 30.84
N PRO A 75 7.83 -33.84 31.58
CA PRO A 75 8.17 -32.53 32.12
C PRO A 75 8.47 -31.58 30.96
N GLY A 76 7.62 -30.58 30.82
CA GLY A 76 7.63 -29.62 29.72
C GLY A 76 7.14 -28.25 30.16
N THR A 77 6.92 -27.39 29.18
CA THR A 77 6.49 -26.01 29.43
C THR A 77 5.12 -25.96 30.12
N ALA A 78 4.20 -26.88 29.80
CA ALA A 78 2.90 -26.97 30.46
C ALA A 78 3.03 -27.23 31.97
N SER A 79 3.96 -28.11 32.37
CA SER A 79 4.18 -28.41 33.80
C SER A 79 4.75 -27.22 34.58
N LEU A 80 5.59 -26.40 33.94
CA LEU A 80 6.13 -25.16 34.52
C LEU A 80 5.03 -24.12 34.74
N LEU A 81 4.08 -24.02 33.80
CA LEU A 81 2.92 -23.14 33.93
C LEU A 81 2.05 -23.56 35.12
N VAL A 82 1.74 -24.86 35.26
CA VAL A 82 0.93 -25.38 36.37
C VAL A 82 1.64 -25.16 37.70
N ALA A 83 2.95 -25.38 37.77
CA ALA A 83 3.74 -25.13 38.98
C ALA A 83 3.75 -23.64 39.37
N ALA A 84 3.86 -22.74 38.40
CA ALA A 84 3.81 -21.29 38.64
C ALA A 84 2.45 -20.84 39.20
N ILE A 85 1.35 -21.42 38.70
CA ILE A 85 0.00 -21.17 39.22
C ILE A 85 -0.13 -21.66 40.67
N GLN A 86 0.31 -22.89 40.95
CA GLN A 86 0.23 -23.46 42.31
C GLN A 86 1.07 -22.68 43.33
N ARG A 87 2.23 -22.18 42.90
CA ARG A 87 3.13 -21.37 43.75
C ARG A 87 2.77 -19.88 43.77
N ASN A 88 1.75 -19.48 43.01
CA ASN A 88 1.32 -18.08 42.86
C ASN A 88 2.47 -17.14 42.40
N GLU A 89 3.39 -17.68 41.59
CA GLU A 89 4.54 -16.94 41.05
C GLU A 89 4.14 -16.19 39.78
N VAL A 90 3.60 -14.99 39.95
CA VAL A 90 3.07 -14.16 38.84
C VAL A 90 4.13 -13.85 37.78
N ASN A 91 5.40 -13.68 38.20
CA ASN A 91 6.51 -13.36 37.29
C ASN A 91 6.80 -14.51 36.31
N MET A 92 6.75 -15.76 36.77
CA MET A 92 7.01 -16.94 35.95
C MET A 92 5.88 -17.14 34.93
N LEU A 93 4.63 -16.97 35.36
CA LEU A 93 3.47 -17.03 34.48
C LEU A 93 3.53 -15.94 33.40
N ALA A 94 3.84 -14.69 33.79
CA ALA A 94 3.98 -13.58 32.85
C ALA A 94 5.08 -13.82 31.83
N PHE A 95 6.25 -14.30 32.27
CA PHE A 95 7.36 -14.65 31.37
C PHE A 95 6.92 -15.70 30.34
N GLN A 96 6.23 -16.75 30.76
CA GLN A 96 5.82 -17.82 29.87
C GLN A 96 4.80 -17.36 28.83
N VAL A 97 3.81 -16.56 29.24
CA VAL A 97 2.82 -15.98 28.32
C VAL A 97 3.50 -15.06 27.30
N LEU A 98 4.41 -14.20 27.73
CA LEU A 98 5.15 -13.30 26.85
C LEU A 98 6.08 -14.06 25.90
N PHE A 99 6.75 -15.10 26.39
CA PHE A 99 7.63 -15.95 25.59
C PHE A 99 6.87 -16.64 24.46
N PHE A 100 5.77 -17.33 24.75
CA PHE A 100 4.97 -17.98 23.71
C PHE A 100 4.26 -16.99 22.79
N SER A 101 3.81 -15.85 23.31
CA SER A 101 3.22 -14.79 22.47
C SER A 101 4.24 -14.23 21.48
N SER A 102 5.44 -13.86 21.96
CA SER A 102 6.51 -13.36 21.10
C SER A 102 6.99 -14.39 20.08
N LEU A 103 7.11 -15.67 20.47
CA LEU A 103 7.41 -16.76 19.56
C LEU A 103 6.33 -16.92 18.48
N GLY A 104 5.06 -16.83 18.87
CA GLY A 104 3.93 -16.85 17.93
C GLY A 104 3.97 -15.69 16.94
N PHE A 105 4.27 -14.48 17.40
CA PHE A 105 4.46 -13.31 16.54
C PHE A 105 5.65 -13.48 15.58
N LEU A 106 6.78 -13.99 16.05
CA LEU A 106 7.96 -14.24 15.21
C LEU A 106 7.65 -15.27 14.12
N LEU A 107 6.95 -16.34 14.47
CA LEU A 107 6.46 -17.31 13.50
C LEU A 107 5.52 -16.62 12.51
N GLN A 108 4.55 -15.80 12.96
CA GLN A 108 3.65 -15.07 12.07
C GLN A 108 4.39 -14.18 11.06
N ILE A 109 5.43 -13.48 11.49
CA ILE A 109 6.26 -12.66 10.60
C ILE A 109 7.01 -13.53 9.58
N LEU A 110 7.57 -14.67 10.02
CA LEU A 110 8.22 -15.64 9.12
C LEU A 110 7.24 -16.16 8.07
N LEU A 111 5.98 -16.33 8.45
CA LEU A 111 4.91 -16.80 7.59
C LEU A 111 4.57 -15.76 6.53
N ASP A 112 4.37 -14.49 6.92
CA ASP A 112 4.14 -13.38 6.00
C ASP A 112 5.29 -13.24 4.97
N PHE A 113 6.52 -13.52 5.41
CA PHE A 113 7.68 -13.59 4.53
C PHE A 113 7.59 -14.74 3.51
N ILE A 114 7.20 -15.95 3.95
CA ILE A 114 6.98 -17.10 3.06
C ILE A 114 5.87 -16.80 2.04
N TYR A 115 4.77 -16.15 2.44
CA TYR A 115 3.72 -15.72 1.51
C TYR A 115 4.24 -14.78 0.44
N THR A 116 5.07 -13.81 0.84
CA THR A 116 5.68 -12.85 -0.08
C THR A 116 6.61 -13.51 -1.09
N LEU A 117 7.34 -14.56 -0.67
CA LEU A 117 8.20 -15.33 -1.57
C LEU A 117 7.40 -16.18 -2.56
N VAL A 118 6.30 -16.79 -2.11
CA VAL A 118 5.48 -17.67 -2.94
C VAL A 118 4.67 -16.86 -3.95
N ASP A 119 4.04 -15.78 -3.50
CA ASP A 119 3.23 -14.89 -4.34
C ASP A 119 3.85 -13.49 -4.52
N PRO A 120 4.56 -13.24 -5.64
CA PRO A 120 5.07 -11.91 -5.96
C PRO A 120 3.99 -10.94 -6.44
N ARG A 121 2.73 -11.36 -6.64
CA ARG A 121 1.64 -10.45 -7.04
C ARG A 121 1.32 -9.42 -5.96
N ILE A 122 1.59 -9.73 -4.69
CA ILE A 122 1.40 -8.82 -3.56
C ILE A 122 2.19 -7.52 -3.78
N ARG A 123 3.40 -7.59 -4.39
CA ARG A 123 4.22 -6.40 -4.71
C ARG A 123 3.62 -5.49 -5.78
N LEU A 124 2.72 -5.96 -6.64
CA LEU A 124 2.12 -5.14 -7.69
C LEU A 124 0.94 -4.30 -7.19
N ALA A 125 0.29 -4.72 -6.09
CA ALA A 125 -0.76 -3.93 -5.44
C ALA A 125 -0.18 -2.74 -4.64
N GLU A 126 1.07 -2.84 -4.17
CA GLU A 126 1.74 -1.82 -3.37
C GLU A 126 2.47 -0.72 -4.17
N ALA A 127 2.45 -0.78 -5.51
CA ALA A 127 2.88 0.34 -6.34
C ALA A 127 2.03 1.63 -6.12
N ASN A 128 0.97 1.54 -5.29
CA ASN A 128 0.11 2.63 -4.84
C ASN A 128 0.39 3.15 -3.42
N SER A 129 1.40 2.65 -2.70
CA SER A 129 1.73 3.15 -1.35
C SER A 129 2.15 4.64 -1.35
N PHE A 130 2.53 5.20 -2.51
CA PHE A 130 2.86 6.61 -2.67
C PHE A 130 1.64 7.55 -2.85
N ILE A 131 0.40 7.02 -2.82
CA ILE A 131 -0.82 7.85 -2.93
C ILE A 131 -0.93 8.82 -1.75
N PHE A 132 -0.56 8.43 -0.53
CA PHE A 132 -0.73 9.30 0.65
C PHE A 132 0.20 10.52 0.61
N ILE A 133 1.49 10.33 0.27
CA ILE A 133 2.46 11.43 0.13
C ILE A 133 2.05 12.35 -1.04
N ARG A 134 1.61 11.77 -2.17
CA ARG A 134 1.13 12.54 -3.32
C ARG A 134 -0.19 13.26 -3.02
N TRP A 135 -1.06 12.67 -2.20
CA TRP A 135 -2.31 13.28 -1.75
C TRP A 135 -2.06 14.44 -0.78
N ILE A 136 -1.12 14.32 0.16
CA ILE A 136 -0.73 15.44 1.06
C ILE A 136 -0.14 16.58 0.23
N HIS A 137 0.81 16.27 -0.66
CA HIS A 137 1.41 17.26 -1.55
C HIS A 137 0.34 18.00 -2.37
N ASN A 138 -0.58 17.27 -3.02
CA ASN A 138 -1.67 17.88 -3.80
C ASN A 138 -2.70 18.62 -2.93
N SER A 139 -2.92 18.20 -1.69
CA SER A 139 -3.88 18.86 -0.78
C SER A 139 -3.38 20.22 -0.33
N ILE A 140 -2.07 20.37 -0.11
CA ILE A 140 -1.44 21.66 0.22
C ILE A 140 -1.49 22.63 -0.97
N VAL A 141 -1.25 22.13 -2.18
CA VAL A 141 -1.29 22.93 -3.42
C VAL A 141 -2.71 23.41 -3.78
N ARG A 142 -3.74 22.63 -3.45
CA ARG A 142 -5.16 23.00 -3.67
C ARG A 142 -5.61 24.24 -2.91
N ASN A 143 -5.06 24.51 -1.73
CA ASN A 143 -5.47 25.68 -0.95
C ASN A 143 -4.86 26.99 -1.49
N LYS A 144 -3.60 26.96 -1.94
CA LYS A 144 -2.97 28.12 -2.58
C LYS A 144 -3.64 28.50 -3.90
N THR A 145 -4.01 27.51 -4.71
CA THR A 145 -4.68 27.73 -6.01
C THR A 145 -6.08 28.30 -5.84
N LYS A 146 -6.86 27.87 -4.84
CA LYS A 146 -8.17 28.47 -4.53
C LYS A 146 -8.07 29.94 -4.10
N LYS A 147 -7.11 30.28 -3.24
CA LYS A 147 -6.89 31.67 -2.79
C LYS A 147 -6.47 32.57 -3.96
N LEU A 148 -5.62 32.06 -4.86
CA LEU A 148 -5.25 32.75 -6.10
C LEU A 148 -6.43 32.92 -7.06
N TRP A 149 -7.25 31.88 -7.24
CA TRP A 149 -8.43 31.95 -8.10
C TRP A 149 -9.48 32.94 -7.56
N ALA A 150 -9.61 33.06 -6.23
CA ALA A 150 -10.47 34.06 -5.60
C ALA A 150 -9.96 35.49 -5.86
N LEU A 151 -8.66 35.73 -5.64
CA LEU A 151 -8.03 37.03 -5.92
C LEU A 151 -8.16 37.44 -7.40
N VAL A 152 -7.96 36.50 -8.33
CA VAL A 152 -8.07 36.72 -9.78
C VAL A 152 -9.52 36.96 -10.26
N ASN A 153 -10.51 36.47 -9.52
CA ASN A 153 -11.92 36.73 -9.84
C ASN A 153 -12.44 38.03 -9.23
N GLU A 154 -11.95 38.43 -8.05
CA GLU A 154 -12.36 39.66 -7.36
C GLU A 154 -11.67 40.90 -7.91
N THR A 155 -10.43 40.76 -8.35
CA THR A 155 -9.68 41.77 -9.08
C THR A 155 -9.42 41.21 -10.45
N ASN A 156 -9.82 41.87 -11.55
CA ASN A 156 -9.57 41.42 -12.94
C ASN A 156 -8.04 41.31 -13.22
N ALA A 157 -7.40 40.33 -12.62
CA ALA A 157 -5.96 40.24 -12.46
C ALA A 157 -5.40 39.28 -13.50
N TYR A 158 -4.43 39.76 -14.25
CA TYR A 158 -3.80 39.00 -15.32
C TYR A 158 -2.61 38.24 -14.76
N VAL A 159 -2.55 36.95 -15.08
CA VAL A 159 -1.57 35.98 -14.61
C VAL A 159 -0.54 35.79 -15.72
N LEU A 160 0.70 36.22 -15.51
CA LEU A 160 1.76 36.19 -16.54
C LEU A 160 2.81 35.12 -16.25
N SER A 161 3.20 34.40 -17.31
CA SER A 161 4.18 33.30 -17.25
C SER A 161 5.49 33.73 -17.90
N LYS A 162 6.59 33.65 -17.14
CA LYS A 162 7.91 34.19 -17.52
C LYS A 162 8.48 33.60 -18.82
N ASP A 163 8.17 32.33 -19.10
CA ASP A 163 8.71 31.60 -20.26
C ASP A 163 8.10 32.01 -21.62
N LYS A 164 6.94 32.69 -21.64
CA LYS A 164 6.30 33.14 -22.89
C LYS A 164 6.27 34.65 -23.07
N ASP A 165 6.25 35.41 -21.97
CA ASP A 165 5.93 36.85 -22.00
C ASP A 165 7.09 37.75 -21.51
N GLN A 166 8.33 37.28 -21.65
CA GLN A 166 9.52 37.95 -21.09
C GLN A 166 9.76 39.35 -21.69
N SER A 167 9.48 39.55 -22.98
CA SER A 167 9.57 40.85 -23.66
C SER A 167 8.51 41.86 -23.18
N LEU A 168 7.37 41.38 -22.69
CA LEU A 168 6.30 42.23 -22.13
C LEU A 168 6.61 42.64 -20.68
N ILE A 169 7.20 41.74 -19.89
CA ILE A 169 7.63 42.02 -18.51
C ILE A 169 8.69 43.14 -18.50
N ASP A 170 9.61 43.13 -19.47
CA ASP A 170 10.65 44.16 -19.58
C ASP A 170 10.07 45.51 -20.06
N SER A 171 9.08 45.52 -20.97
CA SER A 171 8.40 46.76 -21.38
C SER A 171 7.55 47.42 -20.27
N ILE A 172 7.00 46.62 -19.36
CA ILE A 172 6.14 47.10 -18.26
C ILE A 172 6.98 47.73 -17.13
N LYS A 173 8.19 47.21 -16.89
CA LYS A 173 9.11 47.78 -15.90
C LYS A 173 9.59 49.18 -16.28
N ASP A 174 9.66 49.48 -17.57
CA ASP A 174 10.31 50.69 -18.08
C ASP A 174 9.35 51.88 -18.24
N ASN A 175 8.05 51.66 -18.51
CA ASN A 175 7.16 52.75 -18.95
C ASN A 175 5.82 52.92 -18.21
N ASN A 176 5.57 52.16 -17.13
CA ASN A 176 4.51 52.41 -16.13
C ASN A 176 3.08 52.76 -16.64
N ASP A 177 2.72 52.39 -17.88
CA ASP A 177 1.39 52.60 -18.45
C ASP A 177 0.96 51.36 -19.25
N LEU A 178 -0.15 50.73 -18.81
CA LEU A 178 -0.53 49.35 -19.13
C LEU A 178 -1.90 49.26 -19.83
N SER A 179 -2.41 50.36 -20.37
CA SER A 179 -3.76 50.43 -20.96
C SER A 179 -3.95 49.68 -22.30
N LYS A 180 -2.89 49.16 -22.94
CA LYS A 180 -2.97 48.68 -24.33
C LYS A 180 -2.89 47.17 -24.57
N HIS A 181 -2.57 46.32 -23.60
CA HIS A 181 -2.40 44.88 -23.89
C HIS A 181 -3.35 44.01 -23.04
N LYS A 182 -4.51 43.71 -23.64
CA LYS A 182 -5.55 42.84 -23.09
C LYS A 182 -5.17 41.38 -23.42
N VAL A 183 -4.44 40.71 -22.52
CA VAL A 183 -4.04 39.31 -22.70
C VAL A 183 -5.14 38.40 -22.15
N VAL A 184 -5.73 37.57 -23.02
CA VAL A 184 -6.83 36.65 -22.72
C VAL A 184 -6.28 35.36 -22.11
N VAL A 185 -6.69 35.01 -20.89
CA VAL A 185 -6.36 33.72 -20.26
C VAL A 185 -7.33 32.64 -20.75
N ASP A 186 -6.78 31.56 -21.30
CA ASP A 186 -7.53 30.38 -21.75
C ASP A 186 -8.13 29.64 -20.53
N LYS A 187 -9.47 29.58 -20.48
CA LYS A 187 -10.25 28.93 -19.41
C LYS A 187 -10.10 27.39 -19.37
N LYS A 188 -9.43 26.76 -20.33
CA LYS A 188 -9.34 25.28 -20.42
C LYS A 188 -8.21 24.63 -19.62
N PHE A 189 -7.18 25.36 -19.22
CA PHE A 189 -6.06 24.78 -18.48
C PHE A 189 -6.01 25.35 -17.06
N GLY A 190 -6.18 24.46 -16.08
CA GLY A 190 -5.94 24.79 -14.68
C GLY A 190 -4.58 25.45 -14.50
N LEU A 191 -4.50 26.39 -13.55
CA LEU A 191 -3.35 27.26 -13.27
C LEU A 191 -2.01 26.52 -13.49
N PRO A 192 -1.17 26.92 -14.47
CA PRO A 192 0.14 26.33 -14.64
C PRO A 192 0.95 26.53 -13.35
N THR A 193 1.61 25.48 -12.89
CA THR A 193 2.38 25.39 -11.63
C THR A 193 3.58 26.34 -11.54
N ASN A 194 3.75 27.27 -12.49
CA ASN A 194 4.95 28.09 -12.70
C ASN A 194 4.63 29.59 -12.90
N ILE A 195 3.65 30.11 -12.18
CA ILE A 195 3.31 31.55 -12.22
C ILE A 195 4.15 32.26 -11.13
N GLU A 196 4.94 33.28 -11.52
CA GLU A 196 5.77 34.07 -10.60
C GLU A 196 5.27 35.51 -10.36
N TYR A 197 4.40 36.05 -11.23
CA TYR A 197 3.95 37.46 -11.17
C TYR A 197 2.45 37.62 -11.43
N LEU A 198 1.83 38.58 -10.75
CA LEU A 198 0.40 38.87 -10.77
C LEU A 198 0.19 40.38 -10.89
N ILE A 199 -0.60 40.83 -11.88
CA ILE A 199 -0.89 42.26 -12.06
C ILE A 199 -2.19 42.59 -11.32
N LEU A 200 -2.11 43.45 -10.31
CA LEU A 200 -3.26 43.95 -9.54
C LEU A 200 -3.36 45.46 -9.76
N GLU A 201 -4.54 45.94 -10.18
CA GLU A 201 -4.86 47.38 -10.32
C GLU A 201 -3.80 48.19 -11.11
N GLY A 202 -3.21 47.59 -12.15
CA GLY A 202 -2.21 48.25 -13.00
C GLY A 202 -0.78 48.24 -12.46
N ARG A 203 -0.48 47.51 -11.36
CA ARG A 203 0.87 47.32 -10.83
C ARG A 203 1.26 45.85 -10.79
N LEU A 204 2.54 45.56 -11.06
CA LEU A 204 3.08 44.20 -11.17
C LEU A 204 3.61 43.73 -9.80
N TYR A 205 3.00 42.69 -9.23
CA TYR A 205 3.39 42.10 -7.96
C TYR A 205 4.03 40.72 -8.15
N LYS A 206 5.07 40.42 -7.37
CA LYS A 206 5.63 39.06 -7.30
C LYS A 206 4.71 38.19 -6.42
N LEU A 207 4.43 36.96 -6.86
CA LEU A 207 3.36 36.12 -6.26
C LEU A 207 3.53 35.85 -4.77
N GLU A 208 4.78 35.80 -4.27
CA GLU A 208 5.08 35.66 -2.84
C GLU A 208 4.63 36.86 -1.99
N LYS A 209 4.65 38.08 -2.54
CA LYS A 209 4.22 39.30 -1.84
C LYS A 209 2.70 39.54 -1.92
N ALA A 210 2.02 38.96 -2.92
CA ALA A 210 0.57 39.13 -3.10
C ALA A 210 -0.28 38.12 -2.29
N LEU A 211 0.33 37.01 -1.85
CA LEU A 211 -0.34 35.96 -1.07
C LEU A 211 -0.16 36.07 0.45
N GLY A 212 0.78 36.93 0.89
CA GLY A 212 1.11 37.21 2.29
C GLY A 212 0.14 38.17 2.94
#